data_AF-Q6DT08-F1
#
_entry.id   AF-Q6DT08-F1
#
_cell.length_a   1.000
_cell.length_b   1.000
_cell.length_c   1.000
_cell.angle_alpha   90.00
_cell.angle_beta   90.00
_cell.angle_gamma   90.00
#
_symmetry.space_group_name_H-M   'P 1'
#
loop_
_entity.id
_entity.type
_entity.pdbx_description
1 polymer ?
#
loop_
_entity_poly.entity_id
_entity_poly.type
_entity_poly.pdbx_seq_one_letter_code
_entity_poly.pdbx_strand_id
1 'polypeptide(L)'
;SITCGYNNLRIGIEGVMSIDNMKKLNEAYQILQAALKKGLSALKENNGNVNVTYTYTCSGEGNTNCDPSLFGITYNNTNSGTTTKTQTIDGKTVSTTISSKVVQPSKGAAYTEITNKLDGVPDNAQALLAQASTLINTINSACPWFSVTNKSGGPQMNPTSGGLCVFKDEISAIQKMITDAQELVNQTSVINSHEQNAPVGGSQGKPFNPYTDASFAQGMLANASAQAKMLNLSHQVGQAINPENLSGTF
;
A
#
# COMPACT_ATOMS: atom_id res chain seq x y z
N SER A 1 13.13 14.76 1.80
CA SER A 1 11.98 14.85 2.73
C SER A 1 10.87 15.64 2.06
N ILE A 2 9.63 15.50 2.53
CA ILE A 2 8.50 16.39 2.17
C ILE A 2 8.24 17.30 3.38
N THR A 3 8.14 18.60 3.15
CA THR A 3 7.94 19.60 4.22
C THR A 3 6.48 20.06 4.22
N CYS A 4 5.76 19.77 5.30
CA CYS A 4 4.40 20.28 5.53
C CYS A 4 4.46 21.57 6.36
N GLY A 5 4.77 22.69 5.72
CA GLY A 5 5.05 23.97 6.39
C GLY A 5 4.04 25.10 6.16
N TYR A 6 2.87 24.80 5.58
CA TYR A 6 1.84 25.81 5.31
C TYR A 6 1.01 26.10 6.56
N ASN A 7 0.95 27.36 6.96
CA ASN A 7 0.18 27.84 8.11
C ASN A 7 -1.03 28.66 7.63
N ASN A 8 -2.10 28.70 8.43
CA ASN A 8 -3.29 29.52 8.17
C ASN A 8 -4.01 29.24 6.83
N LEU A 9 -3.77 28.07 6.23
CA LEU A 9 -4.49 27.60 5.05
C LEU A 9 -5.53 26.55 5.44
N ARG A 10 -6.61 26.48 4.67
CA ARG A 10 -7.67 25.48 4.88
C ARG A 10 -7.11 24.07 4.68
N ILE A 11 -7.40 23.18 5.62
CA ILE A 11 -7.17 21.74 5.49
C ILE A 11 -8.33 21.10 4.73
N GLY A 12 -8.04 20.18 3.80
CA GLY A 12 -9.05 19.38 3.09
C GLY A 12 -9.01 19.54 1.56
N ILE A 13 -10.14 19.29 0.91
CA ILE A 13 -10.28 19.29 -0.57
C ILE A 13 -9.82 20.63 -1.14
N GLU A 14 -8.94 20.56 -2.14
CA GLU A 14 -8.27 21.69 -2.78
C GLU A 14 -7.59 22.64 -1.78
N GLY A 15 -7.17 22.09 -0.64
CA GLY A 15 -6.43 22.77 0.42
C GLY A 15 -5.22 21.97 0.87
N VAL A 16 -4.72 22.22 2.07
CA VAL A 16 -3.57 21.50 2.61
C VAL A 16 -3.99 20.10 3.07
N MET A 17 -3.20 19.08 2.75
CA MET A 17 -3.41 17.74 3.33
C MET A 17 -3.18 17.81 4.84
N SER A 18 -4.14 17.33 5.64
CA SER A 18 -3.96 17.20 7.08
C SER A 18 -2.74 16.33 7.41
N ILE A 19 -2.06 16.61 8.53
CA ILE A 19 -0.93 15.78 8.97
C ILE A 19 -1.36 14.33 9.25
N ASP A 20 -2.59 14.09 9.69
CA ASP A 20 -3.10 12.72 9.89
C ASP A 20 -3.18 11.92 8.58
N ASN A 21 -3.72 12.52 7.52
CA ASN A 21 -3.70 11.92 6.18
C ASN A 21 -2.27 11.76 5.66
N MET A 22 -1.36 12.71 5.93
CA MET A 22 0.05 12.57 5.55
C MET A 22 0.74 11.42 6.30
N LYS A 23 0.45 11.21 7.59
CA LYS A 23 0.95 10.07 8.37
C LYS A 23 0.47 8.74 7.78
N LYS A 24 -0.83 8.63 7.47
CA LYS A 24 -1.41 7.44 6.79
C LYS A 24 -0.75 7.18 5.43
N LEU A 25 -0.64 8.21 4.60
CA LEU A 25 -0.01 8.15 3.28
C LEU A 25 1.46 7.72 3.39
N ASN A 26 2.21 8.35 4.30
CA ASN A 26 3.62 8.06 4.50
C ASN A 26 3.84 6.64 5.02
N GLU A 27 3.07 6.14 6.00
CA GLU A 27 3.23 4.75 6.46
C GLU A 27 3.04 3.74 5.32
N ALA A 28 1.96 3.87 4.54
CA ALA A 28 1.70 3.02 3.38
C ALA A 28 2.84 3.11 2.36
N TYR A 29 3.31 4.32 2.05
CA TYR A 29 4.44 4.55 1.14
C TYR A 29 5.72 3.87 1.65
N GLN A 30 6.07 4.02 2.93
CA GLN A 30 7.30 3.45 3.49
C GLN A 30 7.26 1.91 3.49
N ILE A 31 6.10 1.32 3.78
CA ILE A 31 5.91 -0.13 3.70
C ILE A 31 6.09 -0.63 2.26
N LEU A 32 5.43 0.01 1.29
CA LEU A 32 5.55 -0.35 -0.13
C LEU A 32 7.00 -0.23 -0.62
N GLN A 33 7.67 0.87 -0.33
CA GLN A 33 9.05 1.09 -0.75
C GLN A 33 10.02 0.09 -0.10
N ALA A 34 9.81 -0.26 1.17
CA ALA A 34 10.63 -1.27 1.84
C ALA A 34 10.44 -2.66 1.20
N ALA A 35 9.19 -3.06 0.90
CA ALA A 35 8.89 -4.31 0.23
C ALA A 35 9.45 -4.35 -1.21
N LEU A 36 9.28 -3.28 -1.99
CA LEU A 36 9.83 -3.19 -3.34
C LEU A 36 11.36 -3.25 -3.34
N LYS A 37 12.02 -2.61 -2.37
CA LYS A 37 13.48 -2.67 -2.22
C LYS A 37 13.97 -4.06 -1.84
N LYS A 38 13.23 -4.78 -1.00
CA LYS A 38 13.50 -6.18 -0.64
C LYS A 38 13.30 -7.13 -1.82
N GLY A 39 12.34 -6.80 -2.70
CA GLY A 39 11.83 -7.68 -3.75
C GLY A 39 10.53 -8.34 -3.30
N LEU A 40 9.55 -8.40 -4.20
CA LEU A 40 8.24 -8.98 -3.94
C LEU A 40 8.32 -10.51 -3.99
N SER A 41 7.66 -11.17 -3.04
CA SER A 41 7.56 -12.63 -2.99
C SER A 41 6.59 -13.17 -4.04
N ALA A 42 6.69 -14.47 -4.35
CA ALA A 42 5.71 -15.15 -5.21
C ALA A 42 4.31 -15.17 -4.56
N LEU A 43 3.24 -15.25 -5.36
CA LEU A 43 1.85 -15.15 -4.87
C LEU A 43 1.46 -16.21 -3.83
N LYS A 44 2.12 -17.38 -3.84
CA LYS A 44 1.87 -18.45 -2.86
C LYS A 44 2.50 -18.16 -1.48
N GLU A 45 3.46 -17.25 -1.40
CA GLU A 45 4.21 -16.95 -0.18
C GLU A 45 3.44 -15.95 0.69
N ASN A 46 2.54 -16.47 1.53
CA ASN A 46 1.65 -15.64 2.35
C ASN A 46 2.25 -15.26 3.72
N ASN A 47 3.40 -15.82 4.10
CA ASN A 47 3.96 -15.72 5.44
C ASN A 47 5.20 -14.82 5.57
N GLY A 48 5.66 -14.24 4.46
CA GLY A 48 6.77 -13.30 4.48
C GLY A 48 6.48 -12.04 5.30
N ASN A 49 7.57 -11.39 5.70
CA ASN A 49 7.53 -10.13 6.42
C ASN A 49 8.68 -9.18 6.03
N VAL A 50 8.48 -7.90 6.28
CA VAL A 50 9.49 -6.86 6.13
C VAL A 50 9.47 -5.95 7.37
N ASN A 51 10.64 -5.47 7.77
CA ASN A 51 10.75 -4.47 8.83
C ASN A 51 10.89 -3.09 8.19
N VAL A 52 10.18 -2.11 8.73
CA VAL A 52 10.07 -0.77 8.16
C VAL A 52 10.41 0.25 9.23
N THR A 53 11.32 1.16 8.93
CA THR A 53 11.66 2.27 9.83
C THR A 53 11.54 3.58 9.06
N TYR A 54 10.81 4.54 9.62
CA TYR A 54 10.70 5.87 9.06
C TYR A 54 10.64 6.94 10.15
N THR A 55 11.06 8.16 9.80
CA THR A 55 11.10 9.28 10.72
C THR A 55 10.37 10.50 10.17
N TYR A 56 9.85 11.33 11.07
CA TYR A 56 9.39 12.68 10.75
C TYR A 56 9.68 13.61 11.93
N THR A 57 9.71 14.92 11.65
CA THR A 57 10.06 15.93 12.64
C THR A 57 9.00 17.03 12.71
N CYS A 58 8.84 17.61 13.89
CA CYS A 58 7.99 18.77 14.12
C CYS A 58 8.80 19.89 14.75
N SER A 59 8.64 21.10 14.22
CA SER A 59 9.23 22.33 14.75
C SER A 59 8.22 23.47 14.61
N GLY A 60 8.51 24.61 15.24
CA GLY A 60 7.65 25.78 15.26
C GLY A 60 6.73 25.84 16.48
N GLU A 61 6.48 27.05 16.96
CA GLU A 61 5.59 27.31 18.08
C GLU A 61 4.16 26.84 17.77
N GLY A 62 3.51 26.18 18.75
CA GLY A 62 2.15 25.66 18.60
C GLY A 62 2.03 24.35 17.79
N ASN A 63 3.13 23.77 17.29
CA ASN A 63 3.07 22.52 16.54
C ASN A 63 2.91 21.30 17.47
N THR A 64 1.72 20.71 17.48
CA THR A 64 1.37 19.56 18.33
C THR A 64 1.48 18.20 17.61
N ASN A 65 1.87 18.16 16.33
CA ASN A 65 1.82 16.92 15.53
C ASN A 65 2.79 15.82 15.99
N CYS A 66 3.78 16.18 16.82
CA CYS A 66 4.74 15.28 17.44
C CYS A 66 4.64 15.30 18.97
N ASP A 67 3.52 15.75 19.54
CA ASP A 67 3.30 15.69 20.98
C ASP A 67 3.39 14.22 21.45
N PRO A 68 4.31 13.88 22.39
CA PRO A 68 4.49 12.52 22.91
C PRO A 68 3.20 11.88 23.42
N SER A 69 2.29 12.67 23.97
CA SER A 69 1.02 12.19 24.52
C SER A 69 0.11 11.58 23.46
N LEU A 70 0.18 12.05 22.20
CA LEU A 70 -0.54 11.44 21.06
C LEU A 70 -0.15 9.98 20.84
N PHE A 71 1.07 9.62 21.25
CA PHE A 71 1.59 8.26 21.14
C PHE A 71 1.49 7.50 22.47
N GLY A 72 1.07 8.14 23.57
CA GLY A 72 1.14 7.54 24.90
C GLY A 72 2.58 7.41 25.42
N ILE A 73 3.45 8.35 25.02
CA ILE A 73 4.83 8.45 25.49
C ILE A 73 4.90 9.52 26.58
N THR A 74 5.48 9.17 27.72
CA THR A 74 5.90 10.13 28.75
C THR A 74 7.40 10.34 28.63
N TYR A 75 7.86 11.59 28.61
CA TYR A 75 9.29 11.87 28.60
C TYR A 75 9.93 11.55 29.95
N ASN A 76 11.12 10.97 29.87
CA ASN A 76 12.03 10.86 30.99
C ASN A 76 12.88 12.14 31.11
N ASN A 77 13.82 12.16 32.07
CA ASN A 77 14.76 13.27 32.28
C ASN A 77 15.67 13.60 31.07
N THR A 78 15.65 12.79 29.99
CA THR A 78 16.47 12.99 28.79
C THR A 78 15.69 13.55 27.60
N ASN A 79 14.47 14.09 27.82
CA ASN A 79 13.58 14.61 26.76
C ASN A 79 13.36 13.62 25.60
N SER A 80 13.28 12.34 25.96
CA SER A 80 13.05 11.24 25.03
C SER A 80 12.14 10.20 25.66
N GLY A 81 11.48 9.41 24.84
CA GLY A 81 10.67 8.29 25.32
C GLY A 81 10.34 7.34 24.19
N THR A 82 9.89 6.15 24.56
CA THR A 82 9.52 5.11 23.61
C THR A 82 8.29 4.37 24.10
N THR A 83 7.50 3.86 23.16
CA THR A 83 6.36 3.00 23.44
C THR A 83 6.26 1.96 22.34
N THR A 84 5.77 0.77 22.69
CA THR A 84 5.50 -0.29 21.72
C THR A 84 4.02 -0.57 21.73
N LYS A 85 3.42 -0.53 20.54
CA LYS A 85 2.02 -0.85 20.30
C LYS A 85 1.92 -1.97 19.28
N THR A 86 0.85 -2.73 19.34
CA THR A 86 0.50 -3.66 18.27
C THR A 86 -0.55 -3.02 17.38
N GLN A 87 -0.43 -3.25 16.07
CA GLN A 87 -1.46 -2.93 15.09
C GLN A 87 -1.70 -4.12 14.19
N THR A 88 -2.91 -4.19 13.61
CA THR A 88 -3.27 -5.28 12.70
C THR A 88 -3.15 -4.80 11.26
N ILE A 89 -2.34 -5.49 10.46
CA ILE A 89 -2.23 -5.28 9.01
C ILE A 89 -2.54 -6.62 8.33
N ASP A 90 -3.57 -6.65 7.47
CA ASP A 90 -4.01 -7.87 6.76
C ASP A 90 -4.22 -9.08 7.68
N GLY A 91 -4.90 -8.86 8.81
CA GLY A 91 -5.15 -9.90 9.82
C GLY A 91 -3.93 -10.35 10.63
N LYS A 92 -2.72 -9.81 10.35
CA LYS A 92 -1.50 -10.11 11.11
C LYS A 92 -1.17 -9.02 12.12
N THR A 93 -0.67 -9.44 13.28
CA THR A 93 -0.17 -8.53 14.31
C THR A 93 1.21 -8.02 13.95
N VAL A 94 1.35 -6.69 13.86
CA VAL A 94 2.59 -5.97 13.60
C VAL A 94 2.97 -5.20 14.86
N SER A 95 4.22 -5.37 15.31
CA SER A 95 4.74 -4.64 16.47
C SER A 95 5.31 -3.30 15.99
N THR A 96 4.79 -2.20 16.52
CA THR A 96 5.21 -0.84 16.17
C THR A 96 5.84 -0.17 17.39
N THR A 97 7.14 0.06 17.33
CA THR A 97 7.86 0.85 18.32
C THR A 97 7.95 2.30 17.86
N ILE A 98 7.41 3.21 18.66
CA ILE A 98 7.43 4.65 18.41
C ILE A 98 8.36 5.28 19.42
N SER A 99 9.37 5.99 18.95
CA SER A 99 10.31 6.72 19.77
C SER A 99 10.21 8.21 19.48
N SER A 100 10.17 9.01 20.54
CA SER A 100 10.16 10.47 20.46
C SER A 100 11.41 11.04 21.13
N LYS A 101 12.04 12.04 20.51
CA LYS A 101 13.23 12.71 21.04
C LYS A 101 13.21 14.20 20.69
N VAL A 102 13.44 15.06 21.68
CA VAL A 102 13.69 16.49 21.43
C VAL A 102 15.17 16.69 21.05
N VAL A 103 15.40 17.46 19.99
CA VAL A 103 16.71 17.79 19.47
C VAL A 103 16.91 19.30 19.49
N GLN A 104 18.00 19.73 20.12
CA GLN A 104 18.47 21.12 20.15
C GLN A 104 19.76 21.23 19.32
N PRO A 105 19.67 21.56 18.02
CA PRO A 105 20.87 21.71 17.20
C PRO A 105 21.65 22.97 17.60
N SER A 106 22.97 22.97 17.37
CA SER A 106 23.84 24.14 17.64
C SER A 106 23.52 25.33 16.74
N LYS A 107 22.92 25.07 15.57
CA LYS A 107 22.41 26.07 14.62
C LYS A 107 21.03 25.61 14.14
N GLY A 108 20.02 26.47 14.29
CA GLY A 108 18.63 26.19 13.86
C GLY A 108 17.65 26.09 15.03
N ALA A 109 16.38 25.94 14.69
CA ALA A 109 15.31 25.77 15.68
C ALA A 109 15.36 24.38 16.31
N ALA A 110 14.98 24.28 17.58
CA ALA A 110 14.71 23.01 18.22
C ALA A 110 13.54 22.28 17.53
N TYR A 111 13.57 20.96 17.55
CA TYR A 111 12.54 20.13 16.95
C TYR A 111 12.35 18.83 17.72
N THR A 112 11.17 18.22 17.58
CA THR A 112 10.89 16.87 18.04
C THR A 112 11.00 15.91 16.88
N GLU A 113 11.75 14.83 17.04
CA GLU A 113 11.86 13.73 16.08
C GLU A 113 11.03 12.54 16.56
N ILE A 114 10.18 12.03 15.67
CA ILE A 114 9.45 10.78 15.87
C ILE A 114 10.04 9.72 14.94
N THR A 115 10.44 8.60 15.51
CA THR A 115 10.87 7.40 14.77
C THR A 115 9.84 6.30 14.96
N ASN A 116 9.32 5.76 13.86
CA ASN A 116 8.43 4.62 13.85
C ASN A 116 9.20 3.42 13.31
N LYS A 117 9.22 2.33 14.06
CA LYS A 117 9.80 1.05 13.67
C LYS A 117 8.72 -0.02 13.71
N LEU A 118 8.33 -0.50 12.55
CA LEU A 118 7.34 -1.56 12.37
C LEU A 118 8.09 -2.87 12.11
N ASP A 119 7.94 -3.82 13.02
CA ASP A 119 8.53 -5.15 12.94
C ASP A 119 7.45 -6.18 12.56
N GLY A 120 7.76 -7.02 11.57
CA GLY A 120 6.86 -8.10 11.13
C GLY A 120 5.73 -7.66 10.20
N VAL A 121 5.89 -6.59 9.41
CA VAL A 121 4.88 -6.15 8.44
C VAL A 121 4.71 -7.23 7.36
N PRO A 122 3.48 -7.72 7.06
CA PRO A 122 3.28 -8.69 5.99
C PRO A 122 3.66 -8.11 4.63
N ASP A 123 4.44 -8.87 3.86
CA ASP A 123 4.88 -8.51 2.49
C ASP A 123 4.25 -9.39 1.40
N ASN A 124 3.18 -10.12 1.74
CA ASN A 124 2.41 -10.87 0.77
C ASN A 124 1.64 -9.92 -0.17
N ALA A 125 1.26 -10.43 -1.36
CA ALA A 125 0.64 -9.60 -2.40
C ALA A 125 -0.65 -8.90 -1.93
N GLN A 126 -1.50 -9.59 -1.15
CA GLN A 126 -2.75 -9.03 -0.63
C GLN A 126 -2.50 -7.85 0.32
N ALA A 127 -1.57 -8.02 1.27
CA ALA A 127 -1.19 -6.97 2.21
C ALA A 127 -0.62 -5.74 1.50
N LEU A 128 0.26 -5.94 0.52
CA LEU A 128 0.86 -4.83 -0.22
C LEU A 128 -0.14 -4.11 -1.13
N LEU A 129 -1.07 -4.83 -1.76
CA LEU A 129 -2.17 -4.22 -2.51
C LEU A 129 -3.10 -3.39 -1.61
N ALA A 130 -3.33 -3.81 -0.36
CA ALA A 130 -4.07 -3.01 0.61
C ALA A 130 -3.32 -1.71 1.00
N GLN A 131 -1.98 -1.75 1.10
CA GLN A 131 -1.17 -0.54 1.30
C GLN A 131 -1.23 0.39 0.09
N ALA A 132 -1.12 -0.15 -1.13
CA ALA A 132 -1.27 0.64 -2.37
C ALA A 132 -2.66 1.28 -2.47
N SER A 133 -3.71 0.54 -2.12
CA SER A 133 -5.08 1.04 -2.03
C SER A 133 -5.20 2.18 -1.01
N THR A 134 -4.62 2.00 0.19
CA THR A 134 -4.57 3.05 1.22
C THR A 134 -3.89 4.31 0.71
N LEU A 135 -2.75 4.17 0.03
CA LEU A 135 -1.98 5.27 -0.53
C LEU A 135 -2.82 6.08 -1.54
N ILE A 136 -3.35 5.42 -2.57
CA ILE A 136 -4.08 6.11 -3.64
C ILE A 136 -5.42 6.68 -3.14
N ASN A 137 -6.14 5.95 -2.29
CA ASN A 137 -7.42 6.42 -1.76
C ASN A 137 -7.25 7.58 -0.79
N THR A 138 -6.15 7.63 -0.03
CA THR A 138 -5.83 8.78 0.83
C THR A 138 -5.57 10.02 -0.02
N ILE A 139 -4.80 9.89 -1.11
CA ILE A 139 -4.56 11.00 -2.06
C ILE A 139 -5.88 11.48 -2.67
N ASN A 140 -6.68 10.56 -3.21
CA ASN A 140 -7.93 10.88 -3.88
C ASN A 140 -8.95 11.53 -2.93
N SER A 141 -9.15 10.93 -1.75
CA SER A 141 -10.15 11.40 -0.79
C SER A 141 -9.75 12.72 -0.13
N ALA A 142 -8.46 12.92 0.16
CA ALA A 142 -7.98 14.19 0.71
C ALA A 142 -7.97 15.30 -0.35
N CYS A 143 -7.75 14.94 -1.62
CA CYS A 143 -7.63 15.83 -2.78
C CYS A 143 -6.91 17.15 -2.44
N PRO A 144 -5.66 17.11 -1.94
CA PRO A 144 -4.99 18.34 -1.55
C PRO A 144 -4.64 19.19 -2.77
N TRP A 145 -4.48 20.49 -2.55
CA TRP A 145 -3.93 21.41 -3.52
C TRP A 145 -2.50 21.03 -3.88
N PHE A 146 -2.18 21.09 -5.17
CA PHE A 146 -0.83 20.99 -5.69
C PHE A 146 -0.52 22.16 -6.61
N SER A 147 0.77 22.45 -6.74
CA SER A 147 1.33 23.34 -7.76
C SER A 147 2.70 22.81 -8.14
N VAL A 148 2.95 22.61 -9.42
CA VAL A 148 4.23 22.12 -9.94
C VAL A 148 5.04 23.26 -10.56
N THR A 149 6.36 23.06 -10.60
CA THR A 149 7.28 23.93 -11.35
C THR A 149 7.78 23.14 -12.55
N ASN A 150 7.19 23.38 -13.73
CA ASN A 150 7.65 22.77 -14.96
C ASN A 150 9.05 23.28 -15.33
N LYS A 151 9.91 22.37 -15.78
CA LYS A 151 11.26 22.69 -16.24
C LYS A 151 11.23 23.00 -17.73
N SER A 152 11.99 24.02 -18.13
CA SER A 152 12.20 24.33 -19.55
C SER A 152 12.90 23.17 -20.26
N GLY A 153 12.40 22.78 -21.43
CA GLY A 153 12.94 21.68 -22.24
C GLY A 153 12.61 20.27 -21.76
N GLY A 154 11.89 20.10 -20.64
CA GLY A 154 11.43 18.81 -20.15
C GLY A 154 9.97 18.52 -20.49
N PRO A 155 9.45 17.31 -20.15
CA PRO A 155 8.02 17.02 -20.16
C PRO A 155 7.25 18.05 -19.33
N GLN A 156 6.08 18.45 -19.81
CA GLN A 156 5.23 19.43 -19.17
C GLN A 156 4.06 18.74 -18.46
N MET A 157 3.90 18.98 -17.16
CA MET A 157 2.73 18.53 -16.41
C MET A 157 1.53 19.43 -16.72
N ASN A 158 0.36 18.83 -16.91
CA ASN A 158 -0.92 19.52 -17.13
C ASN A 158 -2.04 18.86 -16.29
N PRO A 159 -2.80 19.60 -15.47
CA PRO A 159 -2.63 21.01 -15.14
C PRO A 159 -1.41 21.26 -14.24
N THR A 160 -0.92 22.50 -14.22
CA THR A 160 0.23 22.88 -13.37
C THR A 160 -0.15 23.15 -11.91
N SER A 161 -1.45 23.26 -11.61
CA SER A 161 -1.98 23.44 -10.26
C SER A 161 -3.44 23.06 -10.18
N GLY A 162 -3.92 22.69 -8.99
CA GLY A 162 -5.30 22.31 -8.73
C GLY A 162 -5.40 21.36 -7.53
N GLY A 163 -6.54 20.72 -7.32
CA GLY A 163 -6.63 19.57 -6.42
C GLY A 163 -6.03 18.31 -7.06
N LEU A 164 -5.32 17.46 -6.30
CA LEU A 164 -4.75 16.21 -6.83
C LEU A 164 -5.79 15.25 -7.42
N CYS A 165 -7.06 15.34 -6.99
CA CYS A 165 -8.14 14.56 -7.59
C CYS A 165 -8.57 15.05 -8.99
N VAL A 166 -7.88 16.06 -9.56
CA VAL A 166 -8.02 16.43 -10.97
C VAL A 166 -7.53 15.32 -11.91
N PHE A 167 -6.56 14.52 -11.45
CA PHE A 167 -6.00 13.36 -12.17
C PHE A 167 -6.94 12.14 -12.08
N LYS A 168 -8.21 12.34 -12.50
CA LYS A 168 -9.28 11.35 -12.33
C LYS A 168 -9.01 10.08 -13.10
N ASP A 169 -8.50 10.19 -14.32
CA ASP A 169 -8.30 9.05 -15.20
C ASP A 169 -7.13 8.20 -14.69
N GLU A 170 -6.04 8.83 -14.27
CA GLU A 170 -4.86 8.20 -13.69
C GLU A 170 -5.19 7.52 -12.35
N ILE A 171 -5.89 8.23 -11.45
CA ILE A 171 -6.33 7.68 -10.17
C ILE A 171 -7.27 6.49 -10.40
N SER A 172 -8.25 6.63 -11.32
CA SER A 172 -9.22 5.57 -11.61
C SER A 172 -8.54 4.33 -12.21
N ALA A 173 -7.56 4.52 -13.09
CA ALA A 173 -6.78 3.43 -13.66
C ALA A 173 -5.95 2.72 -12.58
N ILE A 174 -5.25 3.46 -11.71
CA ILE A 174 -4.49 2.87 -10.60
C ILE A 174 -5.41 2.11 -9.65
N GLN A 175 -6.57 2.68 -9.29
CA GLN A 175 -7.56 2.00 -8.46
C GLN A 175 -8.06 0.71 -9.13
N LYS A 176 -8.36 0.76 -10.43
CA LYS A 176 -8.77 -0.43 -11.19
C LYS A 176 -7.68 -1.49 -11.22
N MET A 177 -6.43 -1.12 -11.47
CA MET A 177 -5.29 -2.04 -11.44
C MET A 177 -5.18 -2.75 -10.09
N ILE A 178 -5.32 -2.00 -8.99
CA ILE A 178 -5.28 -2.56 -7.63
C ILE A 178 -6.46 -3.52 -7.42
N THR A 179 -7.67 -3.15 -7.83
CA THR A 179 -8.85 -4.01 -7.71
C THR A 179 -8.72 -5.30 -8.52
N ASP A 180 -8.32 -5.21 -9.79
CA ASP A 180 -8.10 -6.38 -10.64
C ASP A 180 -7.01 -7.30 -10.07
N ALA A 181 -5.92 -6.72 -9.53
CA ALA A 181 -4.84 -7.48 -8.90
C ALA A 181 -5.27 -8.15 -7.59
N GLN A 182 -6.13 -7.51 -6.79
CA GLN A 182 -6.71 -8.12 -5.59
C GLN A 182 -7.59 -9.32 -5.97
N GLU A 183 -8.44 -9.16 -7.00
CA GLU A 183 -9.28 -10.25 -7.49
C GLU A 183 -8.46 -11.42 -8.05
N LEU A 184 -7.34 -11.11 -8.72
CA LEU A 184 -6.38 -12.10 -9.20
C LEU A 184 -5.77 -12.88 -8.04
N VAL A 185 -5.27 -12.19 -7.01
CA VAL A 185 -4.61 -12.84 -5.86
C VAL A 185 -5.58 -13.79 -5.15
N ASN A 186 -6.86 -13.42 -5.04
CA ASN A 186 -7.90 -14.27 -4.45
C ASN A 186 -8.06 -15.63 -5.15
N GLN A 187 -7.74 -15.72 -6.45
CA GLN A 187 -7.82 -16.98 -7.21
C GLN A 187 -6.77 -18.01 -6.74
N THR A 188 -5.69 -17.57 -6.10
CA THR A 188 -4.65 -18.46 -5.54
C THR A 188 -5.25 -19.47 -4.56
N SER A 189 -6.24 -19.05 -3.75
CA SER A 189 -6.93 -19.94 -2.81
C SER A 189 -7.81 -20.99 -3.50
N VAL A 190 -8.43 -20.64 -4.63
CA VAL A 190 -9.25 -21.56 -5.44
C VAL A 190 -8.36 -22.63 -6.07
N ILE A 191 -7.20 -22.25 -6.58
CA ILE A 191 -6.22 -23.19 -7.17
C ILE A 191 -5.71 -24.16 -6.10
N ASN A 192 -5.30 -23.65 -4.93
CA ASN A 192 -4.76 -24.46 -3.85
C ASN A 192 -5.79 -25.43 -3.24
N SER A 193 -7.07 -25.05 -3.23
CA SER A 193 -8.15 -25.92 -2.72
C SER A 193 -8.56 -27.04 -3.67
N HIS A 194 -8.10 -27.01 -4.92
CA HIS A 194 -8.45 -27.99 -5.96
C HIS A 194 -7.19 -28.55 -6.65
N GLU A 195 -6.26 -29.10 -5.87
CA GLU A 195 -5.02 -29.68 -6.39
C GLU A 195 -5.27 -30.77 -7.46
N GLN A 196 -4.38 -30.87 -8.43
CA GLN A 196 -4.46 -31.80 -9.58
C GLN A 196 -3.32 -32.83 -9.56
N ASN A 197 -2.87 -33.21 -8.36
CA ASN A 197 -1.75 -34.14 -8.16
C ASN A 197 -2.16 -35.62 -8.10
N ALA A 198 -3.44 -35.92 -7.87
CA ALA A 198 -3.94 -37.29 -7.81
C ALA A 198 -4.19 -37.84 -9.23
N PRO A 199 -3.70 -39.05 -9.56
CA PRO A 199 -4.05 -39.71 -10.81
C PRO A 199 -5.53 -40.10 -10.82
N VAL A 200 -6.16 -40.03 -11.98
CA VAL A 200 -7.57 -40.39 -12.18
C VAL A 200 -7.68 -41.64 -13.06
N GLY A 201 -8.74 -42.42 -12.88
CA GLY A 201 -8.96 -43.66 -13.62
C GLY A 201 -10.29 -44.34 -13.25
N GLY A 202 -10.57 -45.47 -13.88
CA GLY A 202 -11.72 -46.29 -13.54
C GLY A 202 -11.59 -46.92 -12.15
N SER A 203 -12.72 -47.33 -11.58
CA SER A 203 -12.77 -47.96 -10.27
C SER A 203 -12.83 -49.49 -10.36
N GLN A 204 -12.27 -50.19 -9.37
CA GLN A 204 -12.37 -51.65 -9.22
C GLN A 204 -11.86 -52.45 -10.44
N GLY A 205 -10.83 -51.96 -11.13
CA GLY A 205 -10.25 -52.62 -12.31
C GLY A 205 -11.11 -52.55 -13.58
N LYS A 206 -12.20 -51.77 -13.57
CA LYS A 206 -13.02 -51.51 -14.77
C LYS A 206 -12.41 -50.37 -15.59
N PRO A 207 -12.68 -50.33 -16.92
CA PRO A 207 -12.38 -49.15 -17.74
C PRO A 207 -13.05 -47.90 -17.17
N PHE A 208 -12.42 -46.75 -17.38
CA PHE A 208 -12.95 -45.46 -16.96
C PHE A 208 -14.31 -45.17 -17.59
N ASN A 209 -15.28 -44.76 -16.78
CA ASN A 209 -16.59 -44.31 -17.22
C ASN A 209 -16.76 -42.80 -16.97
N PRO A 210 -16.78 -41.95 -18.02
CA PRO A 210 -16.95 -40.50 -17.87
C PRO A 210 -18.23 -40.07 -17.16
N TYR A 211 -19.27 -40.91 -17.15
CA TYR A 211 -20.56 -40.59 -16.54
C TYR A 211 -20.59 -40.82 -15.02
N THR A 212 -19.65 -41.61 -14.47
CA THR A 212 -19.66 -42.01 -13.05
C THR A 212 -18.33 -41.79 -12.33
N ASP A 213 -17.20 -41.85 -13.03
CA ASP A 213 -15.86 -41.79 -12.45
C ASP A 213 -15.23 -40.39 -12.56
N ALA A 214 -16.00 -39.38 -12.97
CA ALA A 214 -15.52 -38.02 -13.27
C ALA A 214 -15.86 -36.97 -12.21
N SER A 215 -16.11 -37.34 -10.95
CA SER A 215 -16.41 -36.37 -9.88
C SER A 215 -15.29 -35.35 -9.65
N PHE A 216 -14.04 -35.72 -9.96
CA PHE A 216 -12.88 -34.83 -9.93
C PHE A 216 -13.01 -33.64 -10.91
N ALA A 217 -13.83 -33.77 -11.97
CA ALA A 217 -13.93 -32.78 -13.04
C ALA A 217 -14.43 -31.42 -12.53
N GLN A 218 -15.25 -31.39 -11.47
CA GLN A 218 -15.70 -30.12 -10.88
C GLN A 218 -14.54 -29.32 -10.29
N GLY A 219 -13.65 -29.99 -9.55
CA GLY A 219 -12.45 -29.36 -8.99
C GLY A 219 -11.43 -29.00 -10.06
N MET A 220 -11.25 -29.88 -11.05
CA MET A 220 -10.40 -29.61 -12.22
C MET A 220 -10.87 -28.36 -12.99
N LEU A 221 -12.19 -28.23 -13.22
CA LEU A 221 -12.77 -27.06 -13.89
C LEU A 221 -12.60 -25.78 -13.05
N ALA A 222 -12.83 -25.85 -11.74
CA ALA A 222 -12.64 -24.71 -10.84
C ALA A 222 -11.18 -24.22 -10.85
N ASN A 223 -10.23 -25.16 -10.77
CA ASN A 223 -8.80 -24.86 -10.86
C ASN A 223 -8.43 -24.21 -12.20
N ALA A 224 -8.82 -24.83 -13.32
CA ALA A 224 -8.52 -24.33 -14.66
C ALA A 224 -9.14 -22.94 -14.91
N SER A 225 -10.39 -22.73 -14.45
CA SER A 225 -11.09 -21.45 -14.57
C SER A 225 -10.41 -20.36 -13.74
N ALA A 226 -9.93 -20.69 -12.54
CA ALA A 226 -9.19 -19.77 -11.69
C ALA A 226 -7.86 -19.35 -12.33
N GLN A 227 -7.10 -20.29 -12.91
CA GLN A 227 -5.86 -19.98 -13.65
C GLN A 227 -6.12 -19.07 -14.86
N ALA A 228 -7.13 -19.38 -15.67
CA ALA A 228 -7.51 -18.55 -16.81
C ALA A 228 -7.94 -17.13 -16.38
N LYS A 229 -8.68 -17.04 -15.26
CA LYS A 229 -9.08 -15.76 -14.68
C LYS A 229 -7.87 -14.94 -14.19
N MET A 230 -6.89 -15.57 -13.54
CA MET A 230 -5.65 -14.88 -13.16
C MET A 230 -4.91 -14.32 -14.37
N LEU A 231 -4.81 -15.09 -15.45
CA LEU A 231 -4.16 -14.64 -16.69
C LEU A 231 -4.90 -13.45 -17.30
N ASN A 232 -6.22 -13.53 -17.39
CA ASN A 232 -7.06 -12.45 -17.92
C ASN A 232 -6.95 -11.17 -17.08
N LEU A 233 -7.01 -11.28 -15.75
CA LEU A 233 -6.85 -10.12 -14.86
C LEU A 233 -5.43 -9.52 -14.94
N SER A 234 -4.39 -10.36 -15.03
CA SER A 234 -3.01 -9.87 -15.24
C SER A 234 -2.91 -9.04 -16.52
N HIS A 235 -3.53 -9.53 -17.59
CA HIS A 235 -3.58 -8.82 -18.86
C HIS A 235 -4.36 -7.50 -18.72
N GLN A 236 -5.51 -7.49 -18.05
CA GLN A 236 -6.31 -6.27 -17.82
C GLN A 236 -5.54 -5.21 -17.02
N VAL A 237 -4.81 -5.60 -15.98
CA VAL A 237 -3.93 -4.70 -15.22
C VAL A 237 -2.91 -4.05 -16.15
N GLY A 238 -2.28 -4.82 -17.04
CA GLY A 238 -1.33 -4.30 -18.02
C GLY A 238 -1.98 -3.32 -19.01
N GLN A 239 -3.16 -3.65 -19.53
CA GLN A 239 -3.85 -2.78 -20.50
C GLN A 239 -4.36 -1.48 -19.89
N ALA A 240 -4.65 -1.44 -18.59
CA ALA A 240 -5.14 -0.23 -17.92
C ALA A 240 -4.11 0.92 -17.90
N ILE A 241 -2.82 0.62 -18.08
CA ILE A 241 -1.73 1.61 -17.99
C ILE A 241 -0.77 1.56 -19.19
N ASN A 242 -1.07 0.75 -20.22
CA ASN A 242 -0.21 0.66 -21.39
C ASN A 242 -0.29 1.95 -22.21
N PRO A 243 0.80 2.75 -22.33
CA PRO A 243 0.79 4.03 -23.04
C PRO A 243 0.40 3.93 -24.52
N GLU A 244 0.52 2.76 -25.13
CA GLU A 244 0.05 2.53 -26.52
C GLU A 244 -1.47 2.63 -26.66
N ASN A 245 -2.21 2.44 -25.56
CA ASN A 245 -3.67 2.48 -25.51
C ASN A 245 -4.21 3.71 -24.75
N LEU A 246 -3.32 4.61 -24.32
CA LEU A 246 -3.66 5.85 -23.63
C LEU A 246 -3.67 7.00 -24.63
N SER A 247 -4.41 8.07 -24.31
CA SER A 247 -4.53 9.23 -25.20
C SER A 247 -4.67 10.52 -24.41
N GLY A 248 -4.30 11.65 -25.04
CA GLY A 248 -4.45 12.96 -24.43
C GLY A 248 -3.45 13.21 -23.31
N THR A 249 -3.95 13.66 -22.15
CA THR A 249 -3.14 14.06 -20.99
C THR A 249 -2.89 12.95 -19.98
N PHE A 250 -3.35 11.73 -20.27
CA PHE A 250 -3.16 10.55 -19.43
C PHE A 250 -1.66 10.19 -19.30
#